data_AF-A0A351CYY0-F1
#
_entry.id   AF-A0A351CYY0-F1
#
_cell.length_a   1.000
_cell.length_b   1.000
_cell.length_c   1.000
_cell.angle_alpha   90.00
_cell.angle_beta   90.00
_cell.angle_gamma   90.00
#
_symmetry.space_group_name_H-M   'P 1'
#
loop_
_entity.id
_entity.type
_entity.pdbx_description
1 polymer ?
#
loop_
_entity_poly.entity_id
_entity_poly.type
_entity_poly.pdbx_seq_one_letter_code
_entity_poly.pdbx_strand_id
1 'polypeptide(L)'
;MPLQVLLVPRPEDTLEVYYGEADHLAFGAVDPVTLVIAKELRDSLTLDYRVPAYVEAPIAEGDMVGTARVIAGDVELESIDLVGLHAVAEADLIKKLTDYIRLQIANF
;
A
#
# COMPACT_ATOMS: atom_id res chain seq x y z
N MET A 1 19.08 1.86 -31.02
CA MET A 1 18.21 0.91 -30.29
C MET A 1 17.00 1.69 -29.80
N PRO A 2 15.76 1.39 -30.22
CA PRO A 2 14.62 2.15 -29.73
C PRO A 2 14.27 1.69 -28.32
N LEU A 3 14.49 2.57 -27.36
CA LEU A 3 13.98 2.45 -26.00
C LEU A 3 12.45 2.54 -26.06
N GLN A 4 11.75 1.67 -25.35
CA GLN A 4 10.29 1.76 -25.20
C GLN A 4 9.94 2.25 -23.81
N VAL A 5 8.96 3.14 -23.78
CA VAL A 5 8.38 3.65 -22.54
C VAL A 5 7.22 2.75 -22.17
N LEU A 6 7.34 2.01 -21.07
CA LEU A 6 6.27 1.19 -20.52
C LEU A 6 5.63 1.95 -19.35
N LEU A 7 4.32 2.20 -19.47
CA LEU A 7 3.50 2.62 -18.35
C LEU A 7 3.11 1.36 -17.57
N VAL A 8 3.58 1.22 -16.33
CA VAL A 8 3.14 0.13 -15.47
C VAL A 8 1.74 0.48 -14.95
N PRO A 9 0.70 -0.33 -15.23
CA PRO A 9 -0.63 -0.07 -14.72
C PRO A 9 -0.61 -0.12 -13.19
N ARG A 10 -1.32 0.80 -12.54
CA ARG A 10 -1.50 0.76 -11.09
C ARG A 10 -2.43 -0.42 -10.78
N PRO A 11 -2.00 -1.45 -10.05
CA PRO A 11 -2.96 -2.34 -9.44
C PRO A 11 -3.71 -1.51 -8.40
N GLU A 12 -5.01 -1.34 -8.62
CA GLU A 12 -5.94 -0.96 -7.58
C GLU A 12 -6.39 -2.26 -6.93
N ASP A 13 -5.87 -2.53 -5.73
CA ASP A 13 -6.22 -3.69 -4.94
C ASP A 13 -6.76 -3.25 -3.58
N THR A 14 -7.43 -4.17 -2.90
CA THR A 14 -7.99 -3.94 -1.57
C THR A 14 -7.27 -4.80 -0.54
N LEU A 15 -6.86 -4.19 0.56
CA LEU A 15 -6.34 -4.87 1.74
C LEU A 15 -7.42 -5.02 2.80
N GLU A 16 -7.39 -6.13 3.53
CA GLU A 16 -8.18 -6.28 4.75
C GLU A 16 -7.65 -5.37 5.84
N VAL A 17 -8.53 -4.59 6.46
CA VAL A 17 -8.21 -3.70 7.57
C VAL A 17 -8.82 -4.26 8.84
N TYR A 18 -7.98 -4.46 9.84
CA TYR A 18 -8.40 -4.84 11.19
C TYR A 18 -8.50 -3.63 12.08
N TYR A 19 -9.46 -3.66 13.00
CA TYR A 19 -9.73 -2.59 13.97
C TYR A 19 -10.11 -1.23 13.35
N GLY A 20 -10.38 -1.18 12.03
CA GLY A 20 -10.82 0.03 11.33
C GLY A 20 -12.33 0.20 11.30
N GLU A 21 -12.79 1.42 11.03
CA GLU A 21 -14.19 1.71 10.70
C GLU A 21 -14.63 1.07 9.36
N ALA A 22 -13.67 0.74 8.50
CA ALA A 22 -13.86 0.01 7.25
C ALA A 22 -13.08 -1.30 7.29
N ASP A 23 -13.67 -2.37 6.74
CA ASP A 23 -13.04 -3.70 6.66
C ASP A 23 -12.01 -3.81 5.54
N HIS A 24 -12.02 -2.86 4.59
CA HIS A 24 -11.15 -2.87 3.41
C HIS A 24 -10.56 -1.48 3.13
N LEU A 25 -9.27 -1.43 2.80
CA LEU A 25 -8.55 -0.24 2.35
C LEU A 25 -8.12 -0.45 0.90
N ALA A 26 -8.57 0.45 0.02
CA ALA A 26 -8.03 0.53 -1.34
C ALA A 26 -6.62 1.11 -1.30
N PHE A 27 -5.68 0.46 -1.99
CA PHE A 27 -4.31 0.93 -2.09
C PHE A 27 -3.81 0.91 -3.53
N GLY A 28 -2.78 1.71 -3.80
CA GLY A 28 -2.17 1.80 -5.12
C GLY A 28 -0.91 2.66 -5.11
N ALA A 29 -0.27 2.76 -6.28
CA ALA A 29 0.88 3.64 -6.45
C ALA A 29 0.47 5.12 -6.45
N VAL A 30 1.26 5.98 -5.81
CA VAL A 30 1.04 7.44 -5.77
C VAL A 30 1.12 8.02 -7.18
N ASP A 31 2.18 7.67 -7.91
CA ASP A 31 2.52 8.25 -9.21
C ASP A 31 2.57 7.19 -10.33
N PRO A 32 2.24 7.58 -11.58
CA PRO A 32 2.41 6.70 -12.74
C PRO A 32 3.90 6.44 -13.00
N VAL A 33 4.30 5.17 -12.95
CA VAL A 33 5.70 4.78 -13.16
C VAL A 33 5.96 4.54 -14.63
N THR A 34 6.94 5.27 -15.14
CA THR A 34 7.31 5.32 -16.55
C THR A 34 8.72 4.75 -16.70
N LEU A 35 8.79 3.49 -17.14
CA LEU A 35 10.06 2.78 -17.26
C LEU A 35 10.55 2.78 -18.70
N VAL A 36 11.83 3.05 -18.87
CA VAL A 36 12.51 3.02 -20.15
C VAL A 36 13.30 1.72 -20.25
N ILE A 37 12.77 0.75 -21.01
CA ILE A 37 13.37 -0.59 -21.12
C ILE A 37 13.79 -0.92 -22.55
N ALA A 38 14.77 -1.83 -22.66
CA ALA A 38 15.13 -2.45 -23.93
C ALA A 38 13.98 -3.34 -24.42
N LYS A 39 13.79 -3.42 -25.74
CA LYS A 39 12.68 -4.16 -26.35
C LYS A 39 12.68 -5.63 -25.93
N GLU A 40 13.86 -6.22 -25.83
CA GLU A 40 14.08 -7.63 -25.50
C GLU A 40 13.66 -7.97 -24.08
N LEU A 41 13.67 -7.00 -23.17
CA LEU A 41 13.30 -7.17 -21.75
C LEU A 41 11.80 -7.00 -21.49
N ARG A 42 11.03 -6.55 -22.49
CA ARG A 42 9.59 -6.34 -22.36
C ARG A 42 8.85 -7.63 -22.01
N ASP A 43 9.24 -8.74 -22.63
CA ASP A 43 8.58 -10.03 -22.45
C ASP A 43 9.06 -10.76 -21.18
N SER A 44 10.16 -10.30 -20.56
CA SER A 44 10.70 -10.84 -19.30
C SER A 44 10.39 -9.94 -18.09
N LEU A 45 9.45 -9.01 -18.22
CA LEU A 45 9.02 -8.14 -17.14
C LEU A 45 8.16 -8.92 -16.14
N THR A 46 8.54 -8.88 -14.88
CA THR A 46 7.83 -9.48 -13.75
C THR A 46 7.54 -8.40 -12.72
N LEU A 47 6.31 -8.36 -12.22
CA LEU A 47 5.91 -7.48 -11.12
C LEU A 47 5.82 -8.33 -9.85
N ASP A 48 6.63 -8.02 -8.86
CA ASP A 48 6.61 -8.66 -7.55
C ASP A 48 5.96 -7.72 -6.53
N TYR A 49 4.85 -8.16 -5.92
CA TYR A 49 4.10 -7.37 -4.96
C TYR A 49 4.43 -7.82 -3.55
N ARG A 50 5.04 -6.94 -2.76
CA ARG A 50 5.30 -7.16 -1.35
C ARG A 50 4.33 -6.30 -0.54
N VAL A 51 3.17 -6.86 -0.28
CA VAL A 51 2.10 -6.24 0.51
C VAL A 51 1.72 -7.21 1.64
N PRO A 52 1.51 -6.75 2.89
CA PRO A 52 1.03 -7.61 3.96
C PRO A 52 -0.38 -8.13 3.63
N ALA A 53 -0.79 -9.25 4.24
CA ALA A 53 -2.13 -9.81 4.01
C ALA A 53 -3.25 -8.94 4.60
N TYR A 54 -2.93 -8.17 5.64
CA TYR A 54 -3.84 -7.27 6.33
C TYR A 54 -3.07 -6.09 6.93
N VAL A 55 -3.79 -5.04 7.27
CA VAL A 55 -3.28 -3.83 7.93
C VAL A 55 -4.14 -3.48 9.14
N GLU A 56 -3.56 -2.83 10.14
CA GLU A 56 -4.28 -2.41 11.35
C GLU A 56 -4.56 -0.91 11.29
N ALA A 57 -5.77 -0.50 11.67
CA ALA A 57 -6.11 0.91 11.86
C ALA A 57 -5.43 1.50 13.11
N PRO A 58 -5.24 2.84 13.20
CA PRO A 58 -5.60 3.86 12.23
C PRO A 58 -4.59 3.96 11.07
N ILE A 59 -5.11 4.18 9.85
CA ILE A 59 -4.31 4.39 8.64
C ILE A 59 -4.69 5.75 8.05
N ALA A 60 -3.71 6.59 7.76
CA ALA A 60 -3.92 7.86 7.06
C ALA A 60 -3.94 7.67 5.54
N GLU A 61 -4.61 8.57 4.84
CA GLU A 61 -4.50 8.65 3.39
C GLU A 61 -3.05 8.95 2.99
N GLY A 62 -2.51 8.19 2.05
CA GLY A 62 -1.11 8.28 1.64
C GLY A 62 -0.13 7.49 2.50
N ASP A 63 -0.59 6.77 3.54
CA ASP A 63 0.28 5.89 4.31
C ASP A 63 0.75 4.71 3.46
N MET A 64 2.05 4.41 3.53
CA MET A 64 2.66 3.31 2.83
C MET A 64 2.16 1.97 3.40
N VAL A 65 1.46 1.20 2.58
CA VAL A 65 0.92 -0.12 2.93
C VAL A 65 1.78 -1.26 2.39
N GLY A 66 2.64 -1.00 1.41
CA GLY A 66 3.49 -2.02 0.82
C GLY A 66 4.36 -1.47 -0.30
N THR A 67 4.95 -2.38 -1.08
CA THR A 67 5.86 -2.02 -2.15
C THR A 67 5.72 -2.99 -3.32
N ALA A 68 5.63 -2.47 -4.54
CA ALA A 68 5.70 -3.25 -5.77
C ALA A 68 7.08 -3.11 -6.39
N ARG A 69 7.72 -4.21 -6.77
CA ARG A 69 9.02 -4.22 -7.45
C ARG A 69 8.84 -4.63 -8.89
N VAL A 70 9.45 -3.86 -9.77
CA VAL A 70 9.50 -4.16 -11.19
C VAL A 70 10.83 -4.83 -11.50
N ILE A 71 10.78 -6.08 -11.92
CA ILE A 71 11.95 -6.90 -12.20
C ILE A 71 11.95 -7.23 -13.69
N ALA A 72 13.09 -7.08 -14.37
CA ALA A 72 13.24 -7.48 -15.77
C ALA A 72 14.38 -8.50 -15.88
N GLY A 73 14.02 -9.76 -16.14
CA GLY A 73 14.97 -10.87 -16.05
C GLY A 73 15.42 -11.04 -14.59
N ASP A 74 16.71 -10.84 -14.32
CA ASP A 74 17.32 -10.98 -12.97
C ASP A 74 17.64 -9.62 -12.31
N VAL A 75 17.22 -8.50 -12.89
CA VAL A 75 17.54 -7.16 -12.41
C VAL A 75 16.29 -6.44 -11.92
N GLU A 76 16.32 -5.97 -10.66
CA GLU A 76 15.32 -5.05 -10.14
C GLU A 76 15.53 -3.68 -10.81
N LEU A 77 14.52 -3.23 -11.56
CA LEU A 77 14.54 -1.96 -12.28
C LEU A 77 14.15 -0.81 -11.36
N GLU A 78 13.03 -0.96 -10.65
CA GLU A 78 12.45 0.09 -9.82
C GLU A 78 11.53 -0.51 -8.75
N SER A 79 11.43 0.22 -7.63
CA SER A 79 10.58 -0.10 -6.50
C SER A 79 9.56 1.02 -6.34
N ILE A 80 8.29 0.65 -6.27
CA ILE A 80 7.12 1.53 -6.27
C ILE A 80 6.45 1.41 -4.92
N ASP A 81 6.39 2.50 -4.18
CA ASP A 81 5.69 2.52 -2.89
C ASP A 81 4.17 2.52 -3.13
N LEU A 82 3.51 1.60 -2.44
CA LEU A 82 2.06 1.46 -2.48
C LEU A 82 1.48 2.12 -1.24
N VAL A 83 0.54 3.04 -1.46
CA VAL A 83 -0.08 3.82 -0.41
C VAL A 83 -1.58 3.55 -0.34
N GLY A 84 -2.15 3.72 0.86
CA GLY A 84 -3.60 3.77 1.04
C GLY A 84 -4.20 4.98 0.32
N LEU A 85 -5.23 4.75 -0.49
CA LEU A 85 -5.92 5.82 -1.23
C LEU A 85 -6.91 6.60 -0.35
N HIS A 86 -7.25 6.06 0.81
CA HIS A 86 -8.20 6.64 1.74
C HIS A 86 -7.72 6.44 3.18
N ALA A 87 -8.10 7.36 4.07
CA ALA A 87 -7.87 7.18 5.50
C ALA A 87 -8.91 6.19 6.08
N VAL A 88 -8.46 5.29 6.94
CA VAL A 88 -9.31 4.40 7.74
C VAL A 88 -9.06 4.69 9.21
N ALA A 89 -10.05 5.32 9.85
CA ALA A 89 -10.02 5.57 11.28
C ALA A 89 -10.22 4.26 12.05
N GLU A 90 -9.78 4.27 13.30
CA GLU A 90 -9.97 3.14 14.21
C GLU A 90 -11.42 3.04 14.67
N ALA A 91 -11.95 1.82 14.75
CA ALA A 91 -13.31 1.55 15.19
C ALA A 91 -13.54 1.98 16.65
N ASP A 92 -14.81 2.25 17.00
CA ASP A 92 -15.28 2.76 18.30
C ASP A 92 -14.83 1.98 19.56
N LEU A 93 -14.15 0.84 19.41
CA LEU A 93 -13.54 0.08 20.49
C LEU A 93 -12.45 0.89 21.24
N ILE A 94 -11.74 1.80 20.58
CA ILE A 94 -10.73 2.64 21.25
C ILE A 94 -11.31 3.81 22.02
N LYS A 95 -12.48 4.35 21.64
CA LYS A 95 -13.19 5.27 22.54
C LYS A 95 -13.48 4.57 23.88
N LYS A 96 -13.92 3.31 23.86
CA LYS A 96 -14.17 2.53 25.09
C LYS A 96 -12.89 2.27 25.88
N LEU A 97 -11.79 1.93 25.23
CA LEU A 97 -10.51 1.67 25.90
C LEU A 97 -9.89 2.95 26.50
N THR A 98 -9.93 4.05 25.75
CA THR A 98 -9.41 5.36 26.19
C THR A 98 -10.26 5.92 27.32
N ASP A 99 -11.58 5.77 27.25
CA ASP A 99 -12.49 6.19 28.31
C ASP A 99 -12.25 5.38 29.59
N TYR A 100 -12.00 4.07 29.48
CA TYR A 100 -11.62 3.23 30.61
C TYR A 100 -10.29 3.65 31.26
N ILE A 101 -9.25 3.94 30.45
CA ILE A 101 -7.96 4.43 30.96
C ILE A 101 -8.13 5.81 31.62
N ARG A 102 -8.88 6.73 31.01
CA ARG A 102 -9.20 8.04 31.60
C ARG A 102 -9.93 7.90 32.93
N LEU A 103 -10.92 7.00 33.02
CA LEU A 103 -11.64 6.72 34.25
C LEU A 103 -10.72 6.17 35.34
N GLN A 104 -9.77 5.30 35.01
CA GLN A 104 -8.80 4.78 35.98
C GLN A 104 -7.79 5.83 36.45
N ILE A 105 -7.35 6.75 35.58
CA ILE A 105 -6.41 7.83 35.96
C ILE A 105 -7.12 8.94 36.74
N ALA A 106 -8.39 9.23 36.43
CA ALA A 106 -9.17 10.26 37.13
C ALA A 106 -9.69 9.83 38.51
N ASN A 107 -9.64 8.53 38.83
CA ASN A 107 -10.09 7.97 40.11
C ASN A 107 -8.94 7.62 41.08
N PHE A 108 -7.73 8.15 40.84
CA PHE A 108 -6.59 8.09 41.75
C PHE A 108 -6.24 9.50 42.23
#